data_AF-A0A0B7IWT0-F1
#
_entry.id   AF-A0A0B7IWT0-F1
#
_cell.length_a   1.000
_cell.length_b   1.000
_cell.length_c   1.000
_cell.angle_alpha   90.00
_cell.angle_beta   90.00
_cell.angle_gamma   90.00
#
_symmetry.space_group_name_H-M   'P 1'
#
loop_
_entity.id
_entity.type
_entity.pdbx_description
1 polymer ?
#
loop_
_entity_poly.entity_id
_entity_poly.type
_entity_poly.pdbx_seq_one_letter_code
_entity_poly.pdbx_strand_id
1 'polypeptide(L)'
;MEENIFGKIATERRFLFDIFYNVEPLSAYLMKTNTYMIGLYYQNRLIGGFLEETTETPITYTQMGMALDNVMPKNLSDLGKYVKKNKGVVEYYFLSAKHMEMLSCPIKKSMTKNK
;
A
#
# COMPACT_ATOMS: atom_id res chain seq x y z
N MET A 1 27.33 27.79 -22.72
CA MET A 1 26.32 26.82 -23.18
C MET A 1 25.90 26.05 -21.93
N GLU A 2 24.94 26.59 -21.18
CA GLU A 2 24.44 25.92 -19.97
C GLU A 2 23.47 24.84 -20.43
N GLU A 3 23.90 23.58 -20.36
CA GLU A 3 23.02 22.45 -20.65
C GLU A 3 21.83 22.48 -19.70
N ASN A 4 20.64 22.27 -20.26
CA ASN A 4 19.35 22.41 -19.61
C ASN A 4 19.12 21.28 -18.58
N ILE A 5 19.78 21.41 -17.43
CA ILE A 5 19.71 20.50 -16.27
C ILE A 5 18.25 20.33 -15.80
N PHE A 6 17.45 21.40 -15.85
CA PHE A 6 16.04 21.38 -15.48
C PHE A 6 15.19 20.51 -16.42
N GLY A 7 15.44 20.56 -17.73
CA GLY A 7 14.78 19.70 -18.71
C GLY A 7 15.11 18.21 -18.50
N LYS A 8 16.36 17.91 -18.15
CA LYS A 8 16.80 16.53 -17.85
C LYS A 8 16.12 15.98 -16.59
N ILE A 9 16.11 16.77 -15.51
CA ILE A 9 15.45 16.42 -14.25
C ILE A 9 13.92 16.26 -14.42
N ALA A 10 13.28 17.12 -15.22
CA ALA A 10 11.84 17.01 -15.48
C ALA A 10 11.49 15.75 -16.29
N THR A 11 12.35 15.36 -17.23
CA THR A 11 12.18 14.15 -18.03
C THR A 11 12.37 12.89 -17.18
N GLU A 12 13.43 12.84 -16.36
CA GLU A 12 13.67 11.73 -15.43
C GLU A 12 12.56 11.58 -14.38
N ARG A 13 11.99 12.68 -13.88
CA ARG A 13 10.81 12.62 -12.99
C ARG A 13 9.60 12.02 -13.69
N ARG A 14 9.36 12.37 -14.96
CA ARG A 14 8.26 11.79 -15.75
C ARG A 14 8.40 10.27 -15.86
N PHE A 15 9.61 9.79 -16.16
CA PHE A 15 9.92 8.36 -16.20
C PHE A 15 9.70 7.65 -14.86
N LEU A 16 10.06 8.28 -13.73
CA LEU A 16 9.80 7.73 -12.40
C LEU A 16 8.29 7.58 -12.14
N PHE A 17 7.47 8.57 -12.51
CA PHE A 17 6.01 8.48 -12.36
C PHE A 17 5.36 7.48 -13.32
N ASP A 18 5.90 7.30 -14.53
CA ASP A 18 5.43 6.30 -15.49
C ASP A 18 5.64 4.86 -14.99
N ILE A 19 6.70 4.59 -14.21
CA ILE A 19 6.90 3.30 -13.53
C ILE A 19 5.78 3.05 -12.51
N PHE A 20 5.32 4.09 -11.80
CA PHE A 20 4.24 3.98 -10.83
C PHE A 20 2.85 3.85 -11.45
N TYR A 21 2.64 4.22 -12.73
CA TYR A 21 1.37 4.00 -13.42
C TYR A 21 1.00 2.51 -13.55
N ASN A 22 2.01 1.63 -13.59
CA ASN A 22 1.82 0.19 -13.71
C ASN A 22 1.93 -0.55 -12.37
N VAL A 23 1.87 0.19 -11.26
CA VAL A 23 1.83 -0.39 -9.93
C VAL A 23 0.37 -0.52 -9.49
N GLU A 24 -0.03 -1.76 -9.22
CA GLU A 24 -1.37 -2.11 -8.76
C GLU A 24 -1.37 -2.26 -7.22
N PRO A 25 -2.05 -1.35 -6.49
CA PRO A 25 -2.18 -1.48 -5.05
C PRO A 25 -3.30 -2.46 -4.68
N LEU A 26 -2.95 -3.44 -3.84
CA LEU A 26 -3.89 -4.37 -3.20
C LEU A 26 -3.92 -4.08 -1.71
N SER A 27 -5.08 -3.70 -1.19
CA SER A 27 -5.32 -3.56 0.24
C SER A 27 -5.73 -4.89 0.85
N ALA A 28 -5.21 -5.19 2.03
CA ALA A 28 -5.60 -6.30 2.88
C ALA A 28 -5.97 -5.75 4.26
N TYR A 29 -7.24 -5.86 4.63
CA TYR A 29 -7.75 -5.49 5.94
C TYR A 29 -7.56 -6.65 6.91
N LEU A 30 -6.78 -6.44 7.97
CA LEU A 30 -6.47 -7.41 9.01
C LEU A 30 -7.50 -7.27 10.13
N MET A 31 -8.57 -8.08 10.08
CA MET A 31 -9.72 -7.94 10.98
C MET A 31 -9.38 -8.01 12.47
N LYS A 32 -8.39 -8.85 12.84
CA LYS A 32 -8.01 -9.05 14.24
C LYS A 32 -7.39 -7.81 14.88
N THR A 33 -6.62 -7.06 14.10
CA THR A 33 -5.90 -5.88 14.57
C THR A 33 -6.60 -4.58 14.17
N ASN A 34 -7.62 -4.65 13.30
CA ASN A 34 -8.32 -3.51 12.71
C ASN A 34 -7.33 -2.57 11.99
N THR A 35 -6.49 -3.15 11.14
CA THR A 35 -5.40 -2.44 10.45
C THR A 35 -5.36 -2.78 8.97
N TYR A 36 -4.78 -1.89 8.17
CA TYR A 36 -4.56 -2.13 6.75
C TYR A 36 -3.10 -2.46 6.42
N MET A 37 -2.93 -3.43 5.52
CA MET A 37 -1.68 -3.65 4.81
C MET A 37 -1.92 -3.43 3.32
N ILE A 38 -1.02 -2.71 2.66
CA ILE A 38 -1.08 -2.45 1.23
C ILE A 38 0.10 -3.15 0.57
N GLY A 39 -0.18 -4.04 -0.37
CA GLY A 39 0.82 -4.65 -1.25
C GLY A 39 0.87 -3.91 -2.57
N LEU A 40 2.07 -3.65 -3.08
CA LEU A 40 2.30 -2.98 -4.35
C LEU A 40 2.76 -4.00 -5.38
N TYR A 41 2.03 -4.13 -6.49
CA TYR A 41 2.33 -5.11 -7.53
C TYR A 41 2.76 -4.44 -8.83
N TYR A 42 3.86 -4.89 -9.41
CA TYR A 42 4.26 -4.50 -10.75
C TYR A 42 4.34 -5.75 -11.62
N GLN A 43 3.65 -5.76 -12.75
CA GLN A 43 3.60 -6.92 -13.66
C GLN A 43 3.31 -8.25 -12.92
N ASN A 44 2.24 -8.28 -12.12
CA ASN A 44 1.80 -9.45 -11.34
C ASN A 44 2.75 -9.83 -10.18
N ARG A 45 3.84 -9.10 -9.89
CA ARG A 45 4.80 -9.41 -8.81
C ARG A 45 4.74 -8.41 -7.67
N LEU A 46 4.75 -8.89 -6.43
CA LEU A 46 4.86 -8.04 -5.24
C LEU A 46 6.25 -7.38 -5.22
N ILE A 47 6.28 -6.06 -5.28
CA ILE A 47 7.53 -5.26 -5.26
C ILE A 47 7.75 -4.53 -3.93
N GLY A 48 6.74 -4.51 -3.07
CA GLY A 48 6.83 -3.89 -1.77
C GLY A 48 5.47 -3.76 -1.12
N GLY A 49 5.43 -3.07 0.01
CA GLY A 49 4.18 -2.78 0.67
C GLY A 49 4.33 -1.85 1.84
N PHE A 50 3.19 -1.49 2.38
CA PHE A 50 3.02 -0.60 3.51
C PHE A 50 2.12 -1.29 4.53
N LEU A 51 2.45 -1.15 5.81
CA LEU A 51 1.60 -1.59 6.91
C LEU A 51 1.26 -0.33 7.68
N GLU A 52 -0.03 -0.09 7.85
CA GLU A 52 -0.52 1.01 8.65
C GLU A 52 0.04 0.90 10.07
N GLU A 53 0.71 1.98 10.53
CA GLU A 53 1.24 2.04 11.89
C GLU A 53 0.08 2.07 12.89
N THR A 54 -0.08 0.98 13.64
CA THR A 54 -1.08 0.90 14.71
C THR A 54 -0.46 0.74 16.08
N THR A 55 0.87 0.73 16.16
CA THR A 55 1.63 0.57 17.39
C THR A 55 2.66 1.68 17.48
N GLU A 56 2.85 2.24 18.67
CA GLU A 56 3.91 3.22 18.97
C GLU A 56 5.33 2.64 18.79
N THR A 57 5.43 1.33 18.54
CA THR A 57 6.69 0.61 18.34
C THR A 57 7.01 0.47 16.85
N PRO A 58 8.18 0.97 16.40
CA PRO A 58 8.64 0.77 15.03
C PRO A 58 8.83 -0.71 14.71
N ILE A 59 8.34 -1.14 13.55
CA ILE A 59 8.62 -2.47 13.01
C ILE A 59 9.91 -2.45 12.19
N THR A 60 10.71 -3.50 12.32
CA THR A 60 11.91 -3.67 11.48
C THR A 60 11.52 -4.07 10.06
N TYR A 61 12.40 -3.78 9.09
CA TYR A 61 12.23 -4.23 7.70
C TYR A 61 12.00 -5.75 7.59
N THR A 62 12.69 -6.55 8.40
CA THR A 62 12.53 -8.01 8.41
C THR A 62 11.12 -8.41 8.87
N GLN A 63 10.61 -7.79 9.93
CA GLN A 63 9.24 -8.04 10.41
C GLN A 63 8.20 -7.61 9.38
N MET A 64 8.42 -6.47 8.72
CA MET A 64 7.56 -6.02 7.62
C MET A 64 7.56 -7.00 6.45
N GLY A 65 8.74 -7.48 6.03
CA GLY A 65 8.87 -8.49 4.98
C GLY A 65 8.14 -9.80 5.32
N MET A 66 8.28 -10.28 6.56
CA MET A 66 7.55 -11.47 7.03
C MET A 66 6.04 -11.26 7.05
N ALA A 67 5.58 -10.08 7.48
CA ALA A 67 4.17 -9.75 7.52
C ALA A 67 3.58 -9.70 6.10
N LEU A 68 4.31 -9.08 5.16
CA LEU A 68 3.96 -9.07 3.74
C LEU A 68 3.89 -10.48 3.15
N ASP A 69 4.91 -11.32 3.34
CA ASP A 69 4.94 -12.69 2.77
C ASP A 69 3.77 -13.57 3.28
N ASN A 70 3.29 -13.32 4.50
CA ASN A 70 2.19 -14.07 5.10
C ASN A 70 0.81 -13.64 4.60
N VAL A 71 0.63 -12.34 4.33
CA VAL A 71 -0.67 -11.74 3.97
C VAL A 71 -0.80 -11.58 2.46
N MET A 72 0.26 -11.19 1.78
CA MET A 72 0.27 -10.85 0.36
C MET A 72 0.84 -12.00 -0.47
N PRO A 73 0.20 -12.40 -1.57
CA PRO A 73 0.81 -13.34 -2.50
C PRO A 73 2.03 -12.73 -3.20
N LYS A 74 3.08 -13.52 -3.43
CA LYS A 74 4.23 -13.06 -4.24
C LYS A 74 3.84 -12.77 -5.69
N ASN A 75 2.89 -13.53 -6.23
CA ASN A 75 2.28 -13.29 -7.53
C ASN A 75 0.79 -12.97 -7.37
N LEU A 76 0.31 -11.85 -7.92
CA LEU A 76 -1.09 -11.42 -7.75
C LEU A 76 -2.10 -12.45 -8.28
N SER A 77 -1.73 -13.23 -9.30
CA SER A 77 -2.51 -14.36 -9.82
C SER A 77 -2.82 -15.44 -8.77
N ASP A 78 -2.04 -15.53 -7.69
CA ASP A 78 -2.28 -16.44 -6.56
C ASP A 78 -3.25 -15.88 -5.51
N LEU A 79 -3.77 -14.65 -5.69
CA LEU A 79 -4.67 -14.00 -4.74
C LEU A 79 -5.87 -14.88 -4.35
N GLY A 80 -6.46 -15.60 -5.30
CA GLY A 80 -7.56 -16.52 -5.01
C GLY A 80 -7.22 -17.62 -4.00
N LYS A 81 -5.96 -18.07 -3.94
CA LYS A 81 -5.48 -19.03 -2.93
C LYS A 81 -5.36 -18.37 -1.56
N TYR A 82 -4.88 -17.13 -1.51
CA TYR A 82 -4.71 -16.36 -0.28
C TYR A 82 -6.06 -15.95 0.33
N VAL A 83 -7.04 -15.54 -0.49
CA VAL A 83 -8.42 -15.26 -0.04
C VAL A 83 -9.03 -16.51 0.61
N LYS A 84 -8.84 -17.69 0.01
CA LYS A 84 -9.34 -18.95 0.58
C LYS A 84 -8.61 -19.32 1.87
N LYS A 85 -7.28 -19.22 1.90
CA LYS A 85 -6.44 -19.53 3.06
C LYS A 85 -6.75 -18.63 4.27
N ASN A 86 -6.99 -17.35 4.02
CA ASN A 86 -7.16 -16.32 5.05
C ASN A 86 -8.64 -15.91 5.26
N LYS A 87 -9.58 -16.74 4.81
CA LYS A 87 -11.02 -16.45 4.86
C LYS A 87 -11.47 -16.14 6.29
N GLY A 88 -12.16 -15.02 6.47
CA GLY A 88 -12.69 -14.59 7.77
C GLY A 88 -11.65 -13.97 8.72
N VAL A 89 -10.42 -13.77 8.24
CA VAL A 89 -9.36 -13.10 9.00
C VAL A 89 -8.78 -11.91 8.23
N VAL A 90 -8.73 -12.03 6.90
CA VAL A 90 -8.25 -10.98 6.01
C VAL A 90 -9.24 -10.75 4.87
N GLU A 91 -9.56 -9.48 4.61
CA GLU A 91 -10.36 -9.06 3.46
C GLU A 91 -9.49 -8.31 2.47
N TYR A 92 -9.59 -8.63 1.18
CA TYR A 92 -8.73 -8.06 0.13
C TYR A 92 -9.53 -7.16 -0.81
N TYR A 93 -8.96 -6.01 -1.17
CA TYR A 93 -9.58 -5.01 -2.02
C TYR A 93 -8.57 -4.41 -3.00
N PHE A 94 -8.94 -4.32 -4.27
CA PHE A 94 -8.16 -3.52 -5.22
C PHE A 94 -8.39 -2.04 -4.95
N LEU A 95 -7.33 -1.30 -4.69
CA LEU A 95 -7.39 0.14 -4.49
C LEU A 95 -7.47 0.83 -5.86
N SER A 96 -8.68 1.04 -6.36
CA SER A 96 -8.89 2.00 -7.44
C SER A 96 -8.71 3.43 -6.91
N ALA A 97 -8.41 4.41 -7.76
CA ALA A 97 -8.37 5.83 -7.38
C ALA A 97 -9.61 6.28 -6.56
N LYS A 98 -10.78 5.75 -6.90
CA LYS A 98 -12.06 5.99 -6.21
C LYS A 98 -12.14 5.45 -4.78
N HIS A 99 -11.36 4.41 -4.45
CA HIS A 99 -11.27 3.82 -3.11
C HIS A 99 -10.28 4.59 -2.23
N MET A 100 -9.22 5.17 -2.82
CA MET A 100 -8.28 6.04 -2.10
C MET A 100 -8.96 7.32 -1.60
N GLU A 101 -9.92 7.88 -2.35
CA GLU A 101 -10.74 9.01 -1.90
C GLU A 101 -11.59 8.66 -0.67
N MET A 102 -12.12 7.44 -0.58
CA MET A 102 -12.89 6.99 0.59
C MET A 102 -12.02 6.77 1.84
N LEU A 103 -10.79 6.28 1.67
CA LEU A 103 -9.82 6.13 2.76
C LEU A 103 -9.23 7.49 3.21
N SER A 104 -9.32 8.52 2.37
CA SER A 104 -8.87 9.88 2.68
C SER A 104 -9.85 10.69 3.54
N CYS A 105 -10.97 10.10 3.97
CA CYS A 105 -11.85 10.74 4.94
C CYS A 105 -11.06 11.01 6.24
N PRO A 106 -10.74 12.28 6.55
CA PRO A 106 -9.96 12.59 7.71
C PRO A 106 -10.78 12.21 8.93
N ILE A 107 -10.12 11.51 9.86
CA ILE A 107 -10.38 11.52 11.29
C ILE A 107 -11.20 12.76 11.63
N LYS A 108 -12.49 12.58 11.95
CA LYS A 108 -13.27 13.63 12.61
C LYS A 108 -12.45 13.99 13.83
N LYS A 109 -11.70 15.10 13.75
CA LYS A 109 -11.09 15.74 14.91
C LYS A 109 -12.25 15.93 15.88
N SER A 110 -12.36 15.06 16.89
CA SER A 110 -13.07 15.40 18.09
C SER A 110 -12.25 16.53 18.71
N MET A 111 -12.49 17.75 18.25
CA MET A 111 -12.22 18.93 19.04
C MET A 111 -13.21 18.85 20.20
N THR A 112 -12.83 18.12 21.24
CA THR A 112 -13.24 18.42 22.60
C THR A 112 -12.89 19.88 22.81
N LYS A 113 -13.90 20.75 22.72
CA LYS A 113 -13.83 22.10 23.30
C LYS A 113 -13.61 21.88 24.80
N ASN A 114 -12.37 22.02 25.26
CA ASN A 114 -12.14 22.24 26.68
C ASN A 114 -12.80 23.56 27.04
N LYS A 115 -13.77 23.45 27.94
CA LYS A 115 -14.45 24.55 28.62
C LYS A 115 -13.46 25.36 29.44
#